data_AF-A0A520RB53-F1
#
_entry.id   AF-A0A520RB53-F1
#
_cell.length_a   1.000
_cell.length_b   1.000
_cell.length_c   1.000
_cell.angle_alpha   90.00
_cell.angle_beta   90.00
_cell.angle_gamma   90.00
#
_symmetry.space_group_name_H-M   'P 1'
#
loop_
_entity.id
_entity.type
_entity.pdbx_description
1 polymer ?
#
loop_
_entity_poly.entity_id
_entity_poly.type
_entity_poly.pdbx_seq_one_letter_code
_entity_poly.pdbx_strand_id
1 'polypeptide(L)'
;HFLKDKIHSRTGKSFQVSKVCMEAMSLHSWPGNVRELQNVVERACALSESHVIRRQDMPAMIADLVNQDDEGIETGFIEKAAEKEVEEKLFQLEQAPDVGIHASSPDQVTSANAGSLKPLKHFLREQEVAYINRVMTHYGGDKEEAATLLEVSLATLYRKLSEEES
;
A
#
# COMPACT_ATOMS: atom_id res chain seq x y z
N HIS A 1 -3.71 11.08 0.68
CA HIS A 1 -2.32 10.74 1.07
C HIS A 1 -1.44 10.58 -0.18
N PHE A 2 -1.50 9.48 -0.94
CA PHE A 2 -0.62 9.21 -2.10
C PHE A 2 -0.44 10.37 -3.12
N LEU A 3 -1.52 10.99 -3.59
CA LEU A 3 -1.45 12.12 -4.53
C LEU A 3 -0.75 13.35 -3.94
N LYS A 4 -0.98 13.64 -2.65
CA LYS A 4 -0.41 14.79 -1.92
C LYS A 4 1.07 14.57 -1.60
N ASP A 5 1.48 13.34 -1.28
CA ASP A 5 2.86 13.10 -0.83
C ASP A 5 3.80 12.73 -1.96
N LYS A 6 3.34 11.93 -2.93
CA LYS A 6 4.22 11.35 -3.96
C LYS A 6 4.14 12.10 -5.29
N ILE A 7 2.94 12.46 -5.75
CA ILE A 7 2.76 13.14 -7.04
C ILE A 7 3.05 14.64 -6.91
N HIS A 8 2.48 15.30 -5.90
CA HIS A 8 2.69 16.73 -5.67
C HIS A 8 4.15 17.06 -5.34
N SER A 9 4.82 16.27 -4.50
CA SER A 9 6.25 16.47 -4.19
C SER A 9 7.14 16.38 -5.44
N ARG A 10 6.81 15.48 -6.38
CA ARG A 10 7.62 15.27 -7.60
C ARG A 10 7.30 16.27 -8.73
N THR A 11 6.06 16.72 -8.84
CA THR A 11 5.60 17.55 -9.97
C THR A 11 5.28 19.00 -9.60
N GLY A 12 5.20 19.31 -8.30
CA GLY A 12 4.71 20.59 -7.77
C GLY A 12 3.21 20.84 -8.00
N LYS A 13 2.50 19.90 -8.62
CA LYS A 13 1.11 20.04 -9.08
C LYS A 13 0.19 19.15 -8.24
N SER A 14 -0.93 19.68 -7.79
CA SER A 14 -1.97 18.90 -7.10
C SER A 14 -2.91 18.31 -8.15
N PHE A 15 -3.12 16.99 -8.12
CA PHE A 15 -4.11 16.33 -8.97
C PHE A 15 -5.36 15.98 -8.18
N GLN A 16 -6.51 16.12 -8.83
CA GLN A 16 -7.80 15.62 -8.38
C GLN A 16 -8.19 14.41 -9.22
N VAL A 17 -9.05 13.55 -8.70
CA VAL A 17 -9.57 12.38 -9.41
C VAL A 17 -11.07 12.54 -9.52
N SER A 18 -11.63 12.35 -10.71
CA SER A 18 -13.07 12.41 -10.87
C SER A 18 -13.78 11.28 -10.12
N LYS A 19 -15.04 11.50 -9.75
CA LYS A 19 -15.85 10.51 -9.04
C LYS A 19 -15.98 9.21 -9.82
N VAL A 20 -16.17 9.32 -11.14
CA VAL A 20 -16.25 8.20 -12.08
C VAL A 20 -14.97 7.36 -12.05
N CYS A 21 -13.80 8.01 -12.04
CA CYS A 21 -12.51 7.32 -11.91
C CYS A 21 -12.35 6.64 -10.55
N MET A 22 -12.78 7.28 -9.46
CA MET A 22 -12.74 6.68 -8.12
C MET A 22 -13.62 5.44 -8.01
N GLU A 23 -14.80 5.46 -8.62
CA GLU A 23 -15.71 4.32 -8.70
C GLU A 23 -15.09 3.17 -9.52
N ALA A 24 -14.58 3.48 -10.71
CA ALA A 24 -13.91 2.51 -11.58
C ALA A 24 -12.73 1.82 -10.86
N MET A 25 -11.90 2.58 -10.15
CA MET A 25 -10.79 2.02 -9.37
C MET A 25 -11.25 1.17 -8.19
N SER A 26 -12.41 1.47 -7.62
CA SER A 26 -12.97 0.70 -6.49
C SER A 26 -13.60 -0.62 -6.94
N LEU A 27 -14.07 -0.69 -8.18
CA LEU A 27 -14.64 -1.92 -8.78
C LEU A 27 -13.56 -2.92 -9.20
N HIS A 28 -12.35 -2.45 -9.53
CA HIS A 28 -11.27 -3.32 -9.95
C HIS A 28 -10.62 -4.05 -8.76
N SER A 29 -10.30 -5.35 -8.91
CA SER A 29 -9.80 -6.19 -7.80
C SER A 29 -8.29 -6.06 -7.53
N TRP A 30 -7.52 -5.41 -8.40
CA TRP A 30 -6.07 -5.18 -8.25
C TRP A 30 -5.25 -6.44 -7.93
N PRO A 31 -5.23 -7.44 -8.83
CA PRO A 31 -4.56 -8.72 -8.61
C PRO A 31 -3.07 -8.58 -8.27
N GLY A 32 -2.37 -7.59 -8.84
CA GLY A 32 -0.98 -7.29 -8.50
C GLY A 32 -0.81 -6.20 -7.45
N ASN A 33 -1.72 -6.15 -6.47
CA ASN A 33 -1.66 -5.35 -5.24
C ASN A 33 -1.68 -3.82 -5.44
N VAL A 34 -1.45 -3.08 -4.35
CA VAL A 34 -1.45 -1.60 -4.33
C VAL A 34 -0.46 -0.97 -5.31
N ARG A 35 0.60 -1.69 -5.75
CA ARG A 35 1.53 -1.20 -6.77
C ARG A 35 0.88 -1.06 -8.14
N GLU A 36 -0.05 -1.93 -8.51
CA GLU A 36 -0.80 -1.77 -9.76
C GLU A 36 -1.64 -0.50 -9.72
N LEU A 37 -2.37 -0.27 -8.63
CA LEU A 37 -3.14 0.97 -8.43
C LEU A 37 -2.22 2.21 -8.55
N GLN A 38 -1.05 2.18 -7.90
CA GLN A 38 -0.08 3.28 -8.00
C GLN A 38 0.38 3.51 -9.44
N ASN A 39 0.71 2.45 -10.18
CA ASN A 39 1.15 2.57 -11.57
C ASN A 39 0.06 3.16 -12.47
N VAL A 40 -1.19 2.75 -12.25
CA VAL A 40 -2.35 3.30 -12.99
C VAL A 40 -2.52 4.78 -12.69
N VAL A 41 -2.54 5.18 -11.42
CA VAL A 41 -2.69 6.58 -11.01
C VAL A 41 -1.52 7.43 -11.49
N GLU A 42 -0.28 6.94 -11.41
CA GLU A 42 0.90 7.64 -11.90
C GLU A 42 0.84 7.88 -13.42
N ARG A 43 0.40 6.88 -14.18
CA ARG A 43 0.20 7.00 -15.63
C ARG A 43 -0.92 7.99 -15.95
N ALA A 44 -2.04 7.92 -15.24
CA ALA A 44 -3.17 8.82 -15.45
C ALA A 44 -2.78 10.29 -15.17
N CYS A 45 -2.03 10.57 -14.10
CA CYS A 45 -1.47 11.91 -13.84
C CYS A 45 -0.51 12.40 -14.95
N ALA A 46 0.20 11.48 -15.61
CA ALA A 46 1.13 11.83 -16.69
C ALA A 46 0.42 12.10 -18.01
N LEU A 47 -0.74 11.48 -18.23
CA LEU A 47 -1.56 11.63 -19.43
C LEU A 47 -2.58 12.77 -19.31
N SER A 48 -3.01 13.10 -18.09
CA SER A 48 -3.98 14.16 -17.86
C SER A 48 -3.39 15.52 -18.26
N GLU A 49 -4.01 16.17 -19.26
CA GLU A 49 -3.66 17.52 -19.70
C GLU A 49 -4.04 18.58 -18.67
N SER A 50 -5.00 18.25 -17.79
CA SER A 50 -5.45 19.08 -16.68
C SER A 50 -4.98 18.52 -15.33
N HIS A 51 -5.19 19.27 -14.26
CA HIS A 51 -4.97 18.79 -12.88
C HIS A 51 -6.07 17.86 -12.37
N VAL A 52 -6.87 17.28 -13.27
CA VAL A 52 -8.00 16.40 -12.96
C VAL A 52 -7.85 15.13 -13.80
N ILE A 53 -7.74 13.98 -13.12
CA ILE A 53 -7.72 12.66 -13.74
C ILE A 53 -9.15 12.27 -14.11
N ARG A 54 -9.37 12.08 -15.41
CA ARG A 54 -10.65 11.71 -16.00
C ARG A 54 -10.60 10.30 -16.58
N ARG A 55 -11.77 9.76 -16.93
CA ARG A 55 -11.93 8.41 -17.50
C ARG A 55 -10.95 8.15 -18.66
N GLN A 56 -10.79 9.13 -19.54
CA GLN A 56 -9.91 9.04 -20.72
C GLN A 56 -8.42 8.90 -20.38
N ASP A 57 -8.00 9.31 -19.18
CA ASP A 57 -6.61 9.24 -18.72
C ASP A 57 -6.29 7.85 -18.12
N MET A 58 -7.32 7.01 -17.93
CA MET A 58 -7.22 5.68 -17.32
C MET A 58 -6.99 4.59 -18.38
N PRO A 59 -6.33 3.48 -18.02
CA PRO A 59 -6.26 2.30 -18.87
C PRO A 59 -7.66 1.75 -19.18
N ALA A 60 -7.85 1.23 -20.41
CA ALA A 60 -9.13 0.69 -20.88
C ALA A 60 -9.76 -0.31 -19.90
N MET A 61 -8.96 -1.25 -19.36
CA MET A 61 -9.43 -2.25 -18.39
C MET A 61 -10.10 -1.67 -17.13
N ILE A 62 -9.75 -0.43 -16.74
CA ILE A 62 -10.36 0.26 -15.60
C ILE A 62 -11.48 1.17 -16.11
N ALA A 63 -11.22 1.92 -17.18
CA ALA A 63 -12.20 2.84 -17.77
C ALA A 63 -13.50 2.13 -18.16
N ASP A 64 -13.41 0.90 -18.70
CA ASP A 64 -14.55 0.12 -19.19
C ASP A 64 -15.45 -0.45 -18.07
N LEU A 65 -15.02 -0.38 -16.80
CA LEU A 65 -15.83 -0.82 -15.65
C LEU A 65 -16.99 0.11 -15.33
N VAL A 66 -16.90 1.36 -15.80
CA VAL A 66 -17.94 2.37 -15.67
C VAL A 66 -18.39 2.74 -17.08
N ASN A 67 -19.63 3.20 -17.26
CA ASN A 67 -20.17 3.62 -18.57
C ASN A 67 -20.57 5.11 -18.58
N GLN A 68 -20.14 5.86 -17.59
CA GLN A 68 -20.48 7.28 -17.43
C GLN A 68 -19.34 8.15 -17.97
N ASP A 69 -19.72 9.20 -18.70
CA ASP A 69 -18.84 10.30 -19.07
C ASP A 69 -18.73 11.30 -17.91
N ASP A 70 -17.59 11.97 -17.86
CA ASP A 70 -17.10 12.73 -16.71
C ASP A 70 -17.74 14.15 -16.64
N GLU A 71 -19.06 14.19 -16.41
CA GLU A 71 -19.89 15.42 -16.36
C GLU A 71 -19.94 16.09 -14.97
N GLY A 72 -19.14 15.65 -13.99
CA GLY A 72 -19.26 16.14 -12.62
C GLY A 72 -17.94 16.25 -11.87
N ILE A 73 -17.34 17.44 -11.86
CA ILE A 73 -16.42 17.81 -10.79
C ILE A 73 -17.29 18.20 -9.59
N GLU A 74 -17.46 17.30 -8.63
CA GLU A 74 -17.81 17.71 -7.26
C GLU A 74 -16.61 18.53 -6.74
N THR A 75 -16.66 19.85 -6.94
CA THR A 75 -15.79 20.82 -6.30
C THR A 75 -16.06 20.81 -4.80
N GLY A 76 -15.47 19.87 -4.09
CA GLY A 76 -15.40 19.84 -2.64
C GLY A 76 -13.98 19.42 -2.26
N PHE A 77 -13.38 20.08 -1.27
CA PHE A 77 -12.03 19.86 -0.75
C PHE A 77 -10.87 20.67 -1.36
N ILE A 78 -11.12 21.92 -1.75
CA ILE A 78 -10.13 22.99 -1.47
C ILE A 78 -10.83 24.13 -0.73
N GLU A 79 -11.23 23.87 0.52
CA GLU A 79 -11.41 24.95 1.49
C GLU A 79 -10.17 24.98 2.39
N LYS A 80 -9.32 25.96 2.08
CA LYS A 80 -7.96 26.16 2.59
C LYS A 80 -7.94 26.77 4.00
N ALA A 81 -8.89 26.44 4.87
CA ALA A 81 -9.13 27.18 6.11
C ALA A 81 -9.13 26.35 7.41
N ALA A 82 -9.29 25.02 7.35
CA ALA A 82 -9.53 24.22 8.57
C ALA A 82 -8.26 23.73 9.30
N GLU A 83 -7.06 23.89 8.74
CA GLU A 83 -5.82 23.38 9.35
C GLU A 83 -5.39 24.18 10.60
N LYS A 84 -5.91 25.40 10.84
CA LYS A 84 -5.56 26.18 12.04
C LYS A 84 -6.37 25.84 13.30
N GLU A 85 -7.57 25.28 13.17
CA GLU A 85 -8.47 25.09 14.32
C GLU A 85 -8.28 23.73 15.03
N VAL A 86 -7.81 22.73 14.29
CA VAL A 86 -7.61 21.36 14.83
C VAL A 86 -6.34 21.27 15.67
N GLU A 87 -5.30 22.03 15.33
CA GLU A 87 -4.02 22.05 16.05
C GLU A 87 -4.15 22.75 17.42
N GLU A 88 -5.04 23.73 17.55
CA GLU A 88 -5.31 24.45 18.81
C GLU A 88 -6.14 23.60 19.81
N LYS A 89 -6.96 22.67 19.32
CA LYS A 89 -7.77 21.75 20.15
C LYS A 89 -7.00 20.54 20.68
N LEU A 90 -5.84 20.20 20.11
CA LEU A 90 -5.06 19.02 20.51
C LEU A 90 -4.22 19.25 21.78
N PHE A 91 -3.98 20.51 22.17
CA PHE A 91 -3.10 20.86 23.30
C PHE A 91 -3.81 20.92 24.68
N GLN A 92 -5.13 20.70 24.78
CA GLN A 92 -5.89 20.87 26.03
C GLN A 92 -6.29 19.57 26.77
N LEU A 93 -5.83 18.39 26.35
CA LEU A 93 -6.21 17.11 26.99
C LEU A 93 -5.19 16.52 27.96
N GLU A 94 -4.06 17.19 28.25
CA GLU A 94 -3.02 16.66 29.14
C GLU A 94 -3.12 17.06 30.62
N GLN A 95 -4.22 17.67 31.08
CA GLN A 95 -4.32 18.07 32.50
C GLN A 95 -5.68 17.78 33.15
N ALA A 96 -5.75 16.65 33.88
CA ALA A 96 -6.25 16.48 35.26
C ALA A 96 -6.65 14.99 35.54
N PRO A 97 -6.95 14.57 36.78
CA PRO A 97 -6.02 13.94 37.72
C PRO A 97 -6.36 12.48 38.06
N ASP A 98 -5.41 11.85 38.75
CA ASP A 98 -5.50 10.59 39.51
C ASP A 98 -6.81 10.42 40.31
N VAL A 99 -7.56 9.35 40.04
CA VAL A 99 -8.46 8.68 41.03
C VAL A 99 -8.50 7.19 40.74
N GLY A 100 -7.86 6.40 41.60
CA GLY A 100 -7.88 4.95 41.56
C GLY A 100 -9.20 4.33 42.04
N ILE A 101 -9.50 3.14 41.51
CA ILE A 101 -10.24 2.08 42.23
C ILE A 101 -9.55 0.74 41.96
N HIS A 102 -9.18 0.09 43.06
CA HIS A 102 -8.58 -1.25 43.17
C HIS A 102 -9.45 -2.34 42.52
N ALA A 103 -8.82 -3.40 41.97
CA ALA A 103 -8.63 -4.66 42.70
C ALA A 103 -8.27 -5.85 41.78
N SER A 104 -7.28 -6.61 42.25
CA SER A 104 -7.03 -8.04 41.98
C SER A 104 -6.11 -8.42 40.81
N SER A 105 -4.83 -8.59 41.13
CA SER A 105 -3.97 -9.64 40.54
C SER A 105 -4.54 -11.03 40.82
N PRO A 106 -4.32 -12.02 39.93
CA PRO A 106 -3.19 -12.91 40.17
C PRO A 106 -2.40 -13.27 38.90
N ASP A 107 -1.09 -13.08 39.01
CA ASP A 107 -0.09 -14.14 38.84
C ASP A 107 -0.10 -15.05 37.59
N GLN A 108 1.06 -15.01 36.93
CA GLN A 108 1.71 -16.12 36.21
C GLN A 108 1.20 -16.48 34.82
N VAL A 109 1.64 -15.71 33.82
CA VAL A 109 2.01 -16.29 32.51
C VAL A 109 3.50 -16.08 32.29
N THR A 110 4.24 -17.09 32.74
CA THR A 110 5.58 -17.52 32.32
C THR A 110 6.37 -16.56 31.41
N SER A 111 7.31 -15.88 32.06
CA SER A 111 8.56 -15.41 31.48
C SER A 111 9.36 -16.61 30.94
N ALA A 112 9.24 -16.89 29.65
CA ALA A 112 10.26 -17.57 28.84
C ALA A 112 9.83 -17.50 27.36
N ASN A 113 10.63 -16.79 26.55
CA ASN A 113 10.66 -16.80 25.09
C ASN A 113 10.00 -15.63 24.30
N ALA A 114 9.95 -14.43 24.87
CA ALA A 114 9.87 -13.18 24.07
C ALA A 114 11.25 -12.78 23.50
N GLY A 115 12.01 -13.76 23.01
CA GLY A 115 13.32 -13.55 22.41
C GLY A 115 13.16 -12.85 21.06
N SER A 116 13.30 -11.52 21.06
CA SER A 116 13.51 -10.65 19.89
C SER A 116 12.56 -10.91 18.72
N LEU A 117 11.33 -10.39 18.82
CA LEU A 117 10.44 -10.33 17.67
C LEU A 117 11.11 -9.49 16.57
N LYS A 118 11.56 -10.16 15.50
CA LYS A 118 12.15 -9.50 14.33
C LYS A 118 11.07 -8.71 13.58
N PRO A 119 11.42 -7.64 12.87
CA PRO A 119 10.47 -6.94 12.00
C PRO A 119 9.81 -7.90 11.01
N LEU A 120 8.51 -7.74 10.75
CA LEU A 120 7.72 -8.63 9.88
C LEU A 120 8.37 -8.85 8.50
N LYS A 121 9.00 -7.82 7.94
CA LYS A 121 9.73 -7.90 6.67
C LYS A 121 10.84 -8.96 6.71
N HIS A 122 11.55 -9.06 7.83
CA HIS A 122 12.63 -10.03 8.01
C HIS A 122 12.08 -11.45 8.08
N PHE A 123 11.06 -11.67 8.90
CA PHE A 123 10.42 -12.98 9.04
C PHE A 123 9.86 -13.49 7.71
N LEU A 124 9.15 -12.64 6.96
CA LEU A 124 8.62 -13.01 5.65
C LEU A 124 9.72 -13.36 4.64
N ARG A 125 10.87 -12.67 4.69
CA ARG A 125 12.02 -12.99 3.83
C ARG A 125 12.61 -14.35 4.18
N GLU A 126 12.81 -14.63 5.47
CA GLU A 126 13.30 -15.93 5.94
C GLU A 126 12.38 -17.07 5.50
N GLN A 127 11.06 -16.88 5.62
CA GLN A 127 10.07 -17.88 5.18
C GLN A 127 10.07 -18.06 3.66
N GLU A 128 10.15 -16.97 2.89
CA GLU A 128 10.21 -17.00 1.43
C GLU A 128 11.43 -17.79 0.94
N VAL A 129 12.61 -17.50 1.49
CA VAL A 129 13.86 -18.20 1.15
C VAL A 129 13.79 -19.68 1.54
N ALA A 130 13.34 -19.98 2.75
CA ALA A 130 13.22 -21.37 3.22
C ALA A 130 12.31 -22.19 2.29
N TYR A 131 11.21 -21.59 1.82
CA TYR A 131 10.31 -22.24 0.88
C TYR A 131 10.96 -22.43 -0.50
N ILE A 132 11.63 -21.42 -1.05
CA ILE A 132 12.36 -21.51 -2.32
C ILE A 132 13.40 -22.64 -2.27
N ASN A 133 14.19 -22.72 -1.19
CA ASN A 133 15.20 -23.77 -1.04
C ASN A 133 14.58 -25.17 -0.94
N ARG A 134 13.41 -25.30 -0.32
CA ARG A 134 12.65 -26.55 -0.28
C ARG A 134 12.17 -26.98 -1.67
N VAL A 135 11.66 -26.05 -2.47
CA VAL A 135 11.25 -26.31 -3.86
C VAL A 135 12.47 -26.69 -4.69
N MET A 136 13.57 -25.93 -4.60
CA MET A 136 14.82 -26.23 -5.30
C MET A 136 15.35 -27.63 -5.01
N THR A 137 15.25 -28.09 -3.75
CA THR A 137 15.64 -29.45 -3.35
C THR A 137 14.73 -30.51 -3.98
N HIS A 138 13.43 -30.27 -4.03
CA HIS A 138 12.45 -31.19 -4.62
C HIS A 138 12.66 -31.38 -6.13
N TYR A 139 13.06 -30.33 -6.84
CA TYR A 139 13.30 -30.35 -8.29
C TYR A 139 14.76 -30.58 -8.67
N GLY A 140 15.61 -31.03 -7.72
CA GLY A 140 16.99 -31.43 -8.00
C GLY A 140 17.89 -30.29 -8.51
N GLY A 141 17.56 -29.05 -8.18
CA GLY A 141 18.30 -27.87 -8.66
C GLY A 141 17.87 -27.35 -10.03
N ASP A 142 16.82 -27.91 -10.65
CA ASP A 142 16.22 -27.33 -11.85
C ASP A 142 15.50 -26.02 -11.51
N LYS A 143 16.11 -24.92 -11.94
CA LYS A 143 15.67 -23.56 -11.63
C LYS A 143 14.49 -23.12 -12.49
N GLU A 144 14.32 -23.70 -13.68
CA GLU A 144 13.23 -23.34 -14.59
C GLU A 144 11.92 -23.99 -14.13
N GLU A 145 11.98 -25.27 -13.76
CA GLU A 145 10.82 -26.00 -13.25
C GLU A 145 10.39 -25.44 -11.88
N ALA A 146 11.34 -25.11 -11.01
CA ALA A 146 11.07 -24.46 -9.72
C ALA A 146 10.44 -23.07 -9.88
N ALA A 147 10.92 -22.25 -10.82
CA ALA A 147 10.35 -20.93 -11.11
C ALA A 147 8.91 -21.04 -11.63
N THR A 148 8.66 -22.02 -12.49
CA THR A 148 7.34 -22.32 -13.05
C THR A 148 6.35 -22.72 -11.96
N LEU A 149 6.74 -23.64 -11.05
CA LEU A 149 5.89 -24.03 -9.93
C LEU A 149 5.57 -22.87 -8.98
N LEU A 150 6.56 -21.99 -8.75
CA LEU A 150 6.39 -20.82 -7.90
C LEU A 150 5.62 -19.68 -8.59
N GLU A 151 5.22 -19.86 -9.85
CA GLU A 151 4.52 -18.86 -10.68
C GLU A 151 5.28 -17.52 -10.75
N VAL A 152 6.61 -17.57 -10.75
CA VAL A 152 7.48 -16.38 -10.85
C VAL A 152 8.43 -16.49 -12.03
N SER A 153 8.85 -15.33 -12.55
CA SER A 153 9.92 -15.30 -13.54
C SER A 153 11.23 -15.81 -12.95
N LEU A 154 12.03 -16.50 -13.78
CA LEU A 154 13.37 -16.97 -13.43
C LEU A 154 14.25 -15.84 -12.87
N ALA A 155 14.18 -14.63 -13.46
CA ALA A 155 14.87 -13.44 -12.98
C ALA A 155 14.46 -13.03 -11.56
N THR A 156 13.19 -13.22 -11.19
CA THR A 156 12.69 -12.95 -9.83
C THR A 156 13.20 -14.01 -8.85
N LEU A 157 13.21 -15.28 -9.26
CA LEU A 157 13.79 -16.36 -8.46
C LEU A 157 15.28 -16.09 -8.17
N TYR A 158 16.06 -15.72 -9.18
CA TYR A 158 17.48 -15.39 -9.01
C TYR A 158 17.71 -14.18 -8.10
N ARG A 159 16.96 -13.09 -8.26
CA ARG A 159 17.06 -11.91 -7.37
C ARG A 159 16.81 -12.30 -5.91
N LYS A 160 15.88 -13.22 -5.69
CA LYS A 160 15.50 -13.70 -4.36
C LYS A 160 16.56 -14.62 -3.75
N LEU A 161 17.33 -15.35 -4.57
CA LEU A 161 18.45 -16.18 -4.15
C LEU A 161 19.77 -15.39 -3.98
N SER A 162 20.03 -14.40 -4.84
CA SER A 162 21.30 -13.66 -4.84
C SER A 162 21.45 -12.69 -3.67
N GLU A 163 20.33 -12.23 -3.09
CA GLU A 163 20.35 -11.40 -1.87
C GLU A 163 20.84 -12.18 -0.62
N GLU A 164 21.06 -13.50 -0.69
CA GLU A 164 21.71 -14.27 0.38
C GLU A 164 23.25 -14.22 0.32
N GLU A 165 23.85 -13.82 -0.81
CA GLU A 165 25.31 -13.82 -0.99
C GLU A 165 25.97 -12.45 -0.73
N SER A 166 25.24 -11.47 -0.18
CA SER A 166 25.75 -10.11 0.13
C SER A 166 25.53 -9.68 1.57
#